data_AF-A0A8B7BNV2-F1
#
_entry.id   AF-A0A8B7BNV2-F1
#
_cell.length_a   1.000
_cell.length_b   1.000
_cell.length_c   1.000
_cell.angle_alpha   90.00
_cell.angle_beta   90.00
_cell.angle_gamma   90.00
#
_symmetry.space_group_name_H-M   'P 1'
#
loop_
_entity.id
_entity.type
_entity.pdbx_description
1 polymer ?
#
loop_
_entity_poly.entity_id
_entity_poly.type
_entity_poly.pdbx_seq_one_letter_code
_entity_poly.pdbx_strand_id
1 'polypeptide(L)'
;MYKLLPKSSAQMHDDFSFQQEMTSNDLPPPEFLKEAIFAAGSFWELEAAFGRVDGVVRTAVGYYGGIRVKPSYKEVSEGTTGHTEAVKLTYDTRNTSYKSLCKVFWASHDPTNKEYLNFGVNTHYQSAIFYGNEEEKKQAQESKVKQQMQLNRRIVTKILPCQSSTNSGFYLAESHHQKYYLQSCHLRLCECLNLRSAEQFAGSHLACKLNGIFGGDENTVVDGLKRFAVRCRLPHQIKYVLETIMQELGVKQALEV
;
A
#
# COMPACT_ATOMS: atom_id res chain seq x y z
N MET A 1 -8.89 -43.85 -35.83
CA MET A 1 -9.97 -44.06 -34.85
C MET A 1 -9.65 -43.22 -33.62
N TYR A 2 -10.15 -41.99 -33.56
CA TYR A 2 -10.14 -41.15 -32.37
C TYR A 2 -11.55 -40.60 -32.22
N LYS A 3 -12.28 -41.06 -31.20
CA LYS A 3 -13.66 -40.68 -30.91
C LYS A 3 -13.69 -39.25 -30.38
N LEU A 4 -14.31 -38.35 -31.13
CA LEU A 4 -14.69 -37.01 -30.67
C LEU A 4 -15.81 -37.17 -29.62
N LEU A 5 -15.62 -36.57 -28.44
CA LEU A 5 -16.64 -36.50 -27.40
C LEU A 5 -17.72 -35.47 -27.81
N PRO A 6 -19.02 -35.75 -27.55
CA PRO A 6 -20.11 -34.86 -27.96
C PRO A 6 -20.15 -33.61 -27.08
N LYS A 7 -20.37 -32.45 -27.73
CA LYS A 7 -20.69 -31.19 -27.06
C LYS A 7 -22.06 -31.32 -26.41
N SER A 8 -22.11 -31.33 -25.08
CA SER A 8 -23.34 -31.21 -24.32
C SER A 8 -23.78 -29.74 -24.32
N SER A 9 -24.94 -29.48 -24.90
CA SER A 9 -25.68 -28.23 -24.80
C SER A 9 -26.42 -28.21 -23.47
N ALA A 10 -25.77 -27.69 -22.43
CA ALA A 10 -26.44 -27.22 -21.23
C ALA A 10 -26.47 -25.69 -21.30
N GLN A 11 -27.66 -25.13 -21.51
CA GLN A 11 -27.93 -23.73 -21.26
C GLN A 11 -27.74 -23.48 -19.76
N MET A 12 -26.54 -23.09 -19.36
CA MET A 12 -26.34 -22.41 -18.08
C MET A 12 -26.76 -20.97 -18.28
N HIS A 13 -27.80 -20.55 -17.57
CA HIS A 13 -28.11 -19.15 -17.36
C HIS A 13 -26.91 -18.53 -16.66
N ASP A 14 -26.11 -17.82 -17.43
CA ASP A 14 -24.91 -17.10 -17.01
C ASP A 14 -25.36 -15.80 -16.35
N ASP A 15 -25.91 -15.89 -15.15
CA ASP A 15 -26.25 -14.72 -14.33
C ASP A 15 -25.02 -14.35 -13.47
N PHE A 16 -23.91 -14.05 -14.15
CA PHE A 16 -22.68 -13.54 -13.54
C PHE A 16 -22.60 -12.01 -13.71
N SER A 17 -23.64 -11.33 -13.24
CA SER A 17 -23.62 -9.88 -13.05
C SER A 17 -23.21 -9.55 -11.60
N PHE A 18 -21.96 -9.85 -11.23
CA PHE A 18 -21.34 -9.31 -10.01
C PHE A 18 -20.95 -7.84 -10.24
N GLN A 19 -21.95 -6.99 -10.49
CA GLN A 19 -21.88 -5.55 -10.26
C GLN A 19 -22.50 -5.26 -8.90
N GLN A 20 -21.85 -5.74 -7.84
CA GLN A 20 -22.01 -5.15 -6.53
C GLN A 20 -20.61 -4.87 -5.99
N GLU A 21 -19.94 -3.94 -6.67
CA GLU A 21 -18.94 -3.08 -6.03
C GLU A 21 -19.50 -2.67 -4.66
N MET A 22 -18.66 -2.73 -3.62
CA MET A 22 -18.99 -2.00 -2.40
C MET A 22 -19.29 -0.57 -2.83
N THR A 23 -20.56 -0.19 -2.73
CA THR A 23 -21.03 1.05 -3.33
C THR A 23 -20.29 2.20 -2.68
N SER A 24 -19.97 3.18 -3.51
CA SER A 24 -19.35 4.48 -3.25
C SER A 24 -19.74 5.24 -1.97
N ASN A 25 -20.70 4.77 -1.17
CA ASN A 25 -21.21 5.41 0.04
C ASN A 25 -20.33 5.24 1.30
N ASP A 26 -19.41 4.27 1.35
CA ASP A 26 -18.51 4.10 2.49
C ASP A 26 -17.17 4.84 2.32
N LEU A 27 -16.89 5.37 1.12
CA LEU A 27 -15.70 6.16 0.87
C LEU A 27 -15.94 7.63 1.26
N PRO A 28 -14.94 8.29 1.86
CA PRO A 28 -15.01 9.73 2.13
C PRO A 28 -15.32 10.54 0.87
N PRO A 29 -16.12 11.62 0.97
CA PRO A 29 -16.33 12.54 -0.13
C PRO A 29 -14.99 13.10 -0.66
N PRO A 30 -14.85 13.31 -1.99
CA PRO A 30 -13.59 13.70 -2.62
C PRO A 30 -12.95 14.98 -2.05
N GLU A 31 -13.75 15.93 -1.58
CA GLU A 31 -13.27 17.20 -1.01
C GLU A 31 -12.48 17.03 0.29
N PHE A 32 -12.66 15.90 0.99
CA PHE A 32 -11.90 15.57 2.19
C PHE A 32 -10.69 14.69 1.90
N LEU A 33 -10.54 14.21 0.66
CA LEU A 33 -9.43 13.37 0.26
C LEU A 33 -8.24 14.21 -0.19
N LYS A 34 -7.07 13.87 0.34
CA LYS A 34 -5.78 14.41 -0.11
C LYS A 34 -4.82 13.29 -0.45
N GLU A 35 -3.84 13.59 -1.29
CA GLU A 35 -2.74 12.68 -1.60
C GLU A 35 -1.45 13.10 -0.89
N ALA A 36 -0.59 12.14 -0.58
CA ALA A 36 0.77 12.38 -0.13
C ALA A 36 1.72 11.30 -0.68
N ILE A 37 3.01 11.61 -0.80
CA ILE A 37 4.03 10.67 -1.30
C ILE A 37 5.22 10.64 -0.33
N PHE A 38 5.62 9.43 0.04
CA PHE A 38 6.74 9.18 0.96
C PHE A 38 7.64 8.07 0.41
N ALA A 39 8.94 8.14 0.69
CA ALA A 39 9.94 7.12 0.37
C ALA A 39 10.79 6.82 1.60
N ALA A 40 10.93 5.56 2.00
CA ALA A 40 11.60 5.16 3.23
C ALA A 40 12.38 3.85 3.10
N GLY A 41 13.09 3.67 1.97
CA GLY A 41 13.63 2.36 1.59
C GLY A 41 12.58 1.52 0.85
N SER A 42 12.45 0.23 1.21
CA SER A 42 11.49 -0.68 0.57
C SER A 42 10.05 -0.15 0.71
N PHE A 43 9.36 -0.03 -0.42
CA PHE A 43 7.98 0.45 -0.42
C PHE A 43 6.97 -0.56 0.15
N TRP A 44 7.32 -1.85 0.34
CA TRP A 44 6.37 -2.87 0.79
C TRP A 44 6.01 -2.69 2.27
N GLU A 45 7.04 -2.56 3.10
CA GLU A 45 6.90 -2.30 4.54
C GLU A 45 6.22 -0.95 4.78
N LEU A 46 6.64 0.08 4.02
CA LEU A 46 6.05 1.41 4.13
C LEU A 46 4.58 1.43 3.70
N GLU A 47 4.21 0.72 2.62
CA GLU A 47 2.83 0.62 2.19
C GLU A 47 1.96 -0.06 3.25
N ALA A 48 2.42 -1.17 3.82
CA ALA A 48 1.70 -1.86 4.89
C ALA A 48 1.54 -0.98 6.14
N ALA A 49 2.59 -0.26 6.54
CA ALA A 49 2.54 0.67 7.67
C ALA A 49 1.47 1.75 7.47
N PHE A 50 1.40 2.38 6.28
CA PHE A 50 0.35 3.35 5.98
C PHE A 50 -1.04 2.71 5.87
N GLY A 51 -1.15 1.49 5.36
CA GLY A 51 -2.42 0.76 5.24
C GLY A 51 -3.15 0.60 6.59
N ARG A 52 -2.40 0.47 7.70
CA ARG A 52 -2.95 0.35 9.06
C ARG A 52 -3.53 1.66 9.62
N VAL A 53 -3.18 2.80 9.04
CA VAL A 53 -3.55 4.11 9.59
C VAL A 53 -5.04 4.36 9.34
N ASP A 54 -5.80 4.57 10.42
CA ASP A 54 -7.18 5.04 10.30
C ASP A 54 -7.21 6.38 9.55
N GLY A 55 -8.10 6.49 8.57
CA GLY A 55 -8.17 7.64 7.66
C GLY A 55 -7.33 7.50 6.37
N VAL A 56 -6.35 6.60 6.30
CA VAL A 56 -5.75 6.23 4.99
C VAL A 56 -6.75 5.36 4.22
N VAL A 57 -7.10 5.80 3.01
CA VAL A 57 -8.15 5.19 2.18
C VAL A 57 -7.54 4.28 1.12
N ARG A 58 -6.47 4.73 0.45
CA ARG A 58 -5.79 3.97 -0.60
C ARG A 58 -4.28 4.17 -0.47
N THR A 59 -3.54 3.17 -0.92
CA THR A 59 -2.08 3.23 -1.09
C THR A 59 -1.72 2.68 -2.45
N ALA A 60 -0.59 3.10 -3.00
CA ALA A 60 0.00 2.55 -4.21
C ALA A 60 1.52 2.66 -4.09
N VAL A 61 2.23 1.61 -4.51
CA VAL A 61 3.69 1.63 -4.58
C VAL A 61 4.14 1.99 -5.99
N GLY A 62 5.28 2.65 -6.09
CA GLY A 62 5.76 3.19 -7.36
C GLY A 62 7.14 3.81 -7.26
N TYR A 63 7.52 4.47 -8.35
CA TYR A 63 8.81 5.09 -8.55
C TYR A 63 8.64 6.61 -8.67
N TYR A 64 9.38 7.39 -7.88
CA TYR A 64 9.23 8.85 -7.84
C TYR A 64 10.54 9.62 -7.59
N GLY A 65 10.55 10.90 -7.95
CA GLY A 65 11.67 11.84 -7.70
C GLY A 65 12.78 11.85 -8.76
N GLY A 66 12.77 10.91 -9.71
CA GLY A 66 13.75 10.82 -10.79
C GLY A 66 13.36 11.56 -12.07
N ILE A 67 14.17 11.36 -13.11
CA ILE A 67 14.02 12.03 -14.42
C ILE A 67 13.60 11.07 -15.54
N ARG A 68 13.69 9.76 -15.32
CA ARG A 68 13.38 8.76 -16.33
C ARG A 68 11.87 8.64 -16.49
N VAL A 69 11.39 8.80 -17.71
CA VAL A 69 9.97 8.59 -18.00
C VAL A 69 9.64 7.09 -18.01
N LYS A 70 8.60 6.70 -17.27
CA LYS A 70 8.06 5.34 -17.20
C LYS A 70 9.13 4.27 -16.90
N PRO A 71 9.88 4.40 -15.80
CA PRO A 71 10.92 3.44 -15.48
C PRO A 71 10.31 2.09 -15.04
N SER A 72 10.97 1.00 -15.40
CA SER A 72 10.69 -0.35 -14.87
C SER A 72 11.45 -0.61 -13.57
N TYR A 73 11.02 -1.60 -12.77
CA TYR A 73 11.76 -2.01 -11.56
C TYR A 73 13.24 -2.26 -11.82
N LYS A 74 13.55 -2.92 -12.95
CA LYS A 74 14.93 -3.23 -13.34
C LYS A 74 15.76 -1.97 -13.55
N GLU A 75 15.24 -0.99 -14.30
CA GLU A 75 15.94 0.28 -14.51
C GLU A 75 16.11 1.05 -13.18
N VAL A 76 15.09 1.04 -12.32
CA VAL A 76 15.14 1.70 -11.00
C VAL A 76 16.18 1.05 -10.10
N SER A 77 16.22 -0.28 -10.05
CA SER A 77 17.15 -1.02 -9.19
C SER A 77 18.62 -0.86 -9.61
N GLU A 78 18.88 -0.67 -10.90
CA GLU A 78 20.19 -0.28 -11.46
C GLU A 78 20.65 1.12 -11.00
N GLY A 79 19.73 1.96 -10.50
CA GLY A 79 20.03 3.27 -9.89
C GLY A 79 20.31 4.41 -10.86
N THR A 80 20.12 4.19 -12.16
CA THR A 80 20.41 5.18 -13.22
C THR A 80 19.25 6.14 -13.50
N THR A 81 18.05 5.85 -12.99
CA THR A 81 16.82 6.60 -13.30
C THR A 81 16.63 7.85 -12.44
N GLY A 82 17.34 7.91 -11.31
CA GLY A 82 17.13 8.90 -10.25
C GLY A 82 15.86 8.70 -9.42
N HIS A 83 15.02 7.70 -9.76
CA HIS A 83 13.82 7.40 -8.98
C HIS A 83 14.17 6.63 -7.71
N THR A 84 13.37 6.86 -6.66
CA THR A 84 13.31 6.02 -5.47
C THR A 84 12.00 5.25 -5.47
N GLU A 85 12.00 4.09 -4.83
CA GLU A 85 10.77 3.44 -4.39
C GLU A 85 10.02 4.39 -3.44
N ALA A 86 8.72 4.55 -3.70
CA ALA A 86 7.86 5.47 -2.99
C ALA A 86 6.44 4.90 -2.86
N VAL A 87 5.74 5.36 -1.83
CA VAL A 87 4.33 5.06 -1.58
C VAL A 87 3.54 6.35 -1.78
N LYS A 88 2.59 6.31 -2.72
CA LYS A 88 1.53 7.31 -2.83
C LYS A 88 0.34 6.84 -2.00
N LEU A 89 -0.23 7.73 -1.22
CA LEU A 89 -1.40 7.44 -0.40
C LEU A 89 -2.49 8.47 -0.61
N THR A 90 -3.75 8.04 -0.53
CA THR A 90 -4.93 8.90 -0.45
C THR A 90 -5.52 8.79 0.96
N TYR A 91 -5.75 9.91 1.63
CA TYR A 91 -6.21 9.94 3.01
C TYR A 91 -7.36 10.94 3.23
N ASP A 92 -8.24 10.61 4.17
CA ASP A 92 -9.34 11.46 4.65
C ASP A 92 -8.83 12.41 5.73
N THR A 93 -8.85 13.70 5.41
CA THR A 93 -8.41 14.79 6.30
C THR A 93 -9.24 14.93 7.58
N ARG A 94 -10.44 14.33 7.65
CA ARG A 94 -11.28 14.32 8.86
C ARG A 94 -10.83 13.27 9.87
N ASN A 95 -10.16 12.22 9.40
CA ASN A 95 -9.76 11.07 10.21
C ASN A 95 -8.25 11.03 10.48
N THR A 96 -7.43 11.57 9.57
CA THR A 96 -5.98 11.67 9.76
C THR A 96 -5.42 12.95 9.18
N SER A 97 -4.21 13.31 9.62
CA SER A 97 -3.52 14.54 9.20
C SER A 97 -2.17 14.21 8.58
N TYR A 98 -1.65 15.11 7.74
CA TYR A 98 -0.32 14.96 7.17
C TYR A 98 0.78 14.83 8.25
N LYS A 99 0.64 15.54 9.37
CA LYS A 99 1.50 15.37 10.55
C LYS A 99 1.41 13.97 11.16
N SER A 100 0.24 13.36 11.21
CA SER A 100 0.07 11.96 11.65
C SER A 100 0.76 11.00 10.68
N LEU A 101 0.65 11.24 9.38
CA LEU A 101 1.36 10.45 8.36
C LEU A 101 2.89 10.59 8.50
N CYS A 102 3.40 11.78 8.79
CA CYS A 102 4.82 11.99 9.08
C CYS A 102 5.27 11.16 10.30
N LYS A 103 4.46 11.05 11.37
CA LYS A 103 4.81 10.20 12.52
C LYS A 103 4.95 8.73 12.14
N VAL A 104 4.04 8.22 11.30
CA VAL A 104 4.10 6.85 10.79
C VAL A 104 5.38 6.66 9.97
N PHE A 105 5.66 7.59 9.05
CA PHE A 105 6.89 7.60 8.27
C PHE A 105 8.16 7.50 9.11
N TRP A 106 8.28 8.30 10.18
CA TRP A 106 9.44 8.28 11.08
C TRP A 106 9.56 6.99 11.89
N ALA A 107 8.44 6.30 12.16
CA ALA A 107 8.42 5.02 12.86
C ALA A 107 8.69 3.81 11.94
N SER A 108 8.58 3.99 10.62
CA SER A 108 8.69 2.90 9.64
C SER A 108 10.13 2.55 9.23
N HIS A 109 11.14 3.35 9.57
CA HIS A 109 12.53 3.10 9.15
C HIS A 109 13.54 3.84 10.05
N ASP A 110 14.85 3.58 9.92
CA ASP A 110 15.91 4.40 10.53
C ASP A 110 16.22 5.62 9.62
N PRO A 111 15.73 6.83 9.93
CA PRO A 111 15.94 8.01 9.09
C PRO A 111 17.38 8.56 9.15
N THR A 112 18.26 7.92 9.91
CA THR A 112 19.68 8.27 10.08
C THR A 112 20.62 7.33 9.31
N ASN A 113 20.06 6.31 8.63
CA ASN A 113 20.83 5.39 7.80
C ASN A 113 21.51 6.17 6.66
N LYS A 114 22.85 6.17 6.66
CA LYS A 114 23.66 6.89 5.66
C LYS A 114 23.59 6.25 4.27
N GLU A 115 23.16 4.99 4.16
CA GLU A 115 23.00 4.32 2.87
C GLU A 115 22.00 5.04 1.94
N TYR A 116 21.03 5.77 2.51
CA TYR A 116 20.13 6.64 1.74
C TYR A 116 20.82 7.82 1.05
N LEU A 117 22.11 8.05 1.32
CA LEU A 117 22.94 9.07 0.66
C LEU A 117 23.83 8.49 -0.44
N ASN A 118 23.83 7.17 -0.65
CA ASN A 118 24.67 6.54 -1.65
C ASN A 118 24.24 6.92 -3.08
N PHE A 119 25.16 6.75 -4.02
CA PHE A 119 24.97 6.93 -5.46
C PHE A 119 25.40 5.63 -6.19
N GLY A 120 24.75 5.25 -7.30
CA GLY A 120 25.01 4.00 -8.04
C GLY A 120 23.93 2.93 -7.88
N VAL A 121 24.32 1.66 -7.77
CA VAL A 121 23.37 0.53 -7.63
C VAL A 121 22.68 0.58 -6.27
N ASN A 122 21.40 0.19 -6.19
CA ASN A 122 20.57 0.21 -4.98
C ASN A 122 20.18 1.60 -4.43
N THR A 123 20.38 2.67 -5.20
CA THR A 123 20.00 4.04 -4.78
C THR A 123 18.52 4.35 -4.90
N HIS A 124 17.73 3.36 -5.30
CA HIS A 124 16.28 3.42 -5.28
C HIS A 124 15.72 3.31 -3.86
N TYR A 125 16.56 3.01 -2.87
CA TYR A 125 16.23 3.17 -1.46
C TYR A 125 16.72 4.52 -0.97
N GLN A 126 15.81 5.48 -0.85
CA GLN A 126 16.05 6.76 -0.20
C GLN A 126 15.00 7.02 0.88
N SER A 127 15.37 7.89 1.81
CA SER A 127 14.43 8.49 2.76
C SER A 127 14.05 9.90 2.27
N ALA A 128 12.80 10.08 1.85
CA ALA A 128 12.28 11.35 1.36
C ALA A 128 10.80 11.55 1.69
N ILE A 129 10.44 12.80 2.00
CA ILE A 129 9.07 13.29 2.12
C ILE A 129 8.81 14.25 0.96
N PHE A 130 7.82 13.95 0.13
CA PHE A 130 7.45 14.81 -0.99
C PHE A 130 6.20 15.63 -0.62
N TYR A 131 6.35 16.96 -0.60
CA TYR A 131 5.27 17.88 -0.22
C TYR A 131 4.59 18.48 -1.46
N GLY A 132 3.26 18.53 -1.44
CA GLY A 132 2.47 19.13 -2.53
C GLY A 132 2.23 20.63 -2.37
N ASN A 133 2.41 21.18 -1.16
CA ASN A 133 2.18 22.59 -0.85
C ASN A 133 3.05 23.06 0.33
N GLU A 134 3.11 24.37 0.57
CA GLU A 134 3.96 24.95 1.63
C GLU A 134 3.50 24.58 3.05
N GLU A 135 2.22 24.29 3.27
CA GLU A 135 1.73 23.82 4.57
C GLU A 135 2.25 22.41 4.88
N GLU A 136 2.21 21.49 3.91
CA GLU A 136 2.82 20.15 4.04
C GLU A 136 4.33 20.23 4.25
N LYS A 137 5.02 21.12 3.53
CA LYS A 137 6.46 21.37 3.73
C LYS A 137 6.76 21.80 5.16
N LYS A 138 6.01 22.77 5.69
CA LYS A 138 6.15 23.24 7.07
C LYS A 138 5.90 22.11 8.06
N GLN A 139 4.83 21.35 7.88
CA GLN A 139 4.51 20.21 8.75
C GLN A 139 5.60 19.11 8.70
N ALA A 140 6.13 18.80 7.51
CA ALA A 140 7.24 17.86 7.34
C ALA A 140 8.50 18.35 8.06
N GLN A 141 8.87 19.63 7.91
CA GLN A 141 10.03 20.24 8.56
C GLN A 141 9.90 20.24 10.09
N GLU A 142 8.74 20.65 10.62
CA GLU A 142 8.46 20.60 12.05
C GLU A 142 8.52 19.16 12.60
N SER A 143 8.00 18.20 11.84
CA SER A 143 8.05 16.79 12.22
C SER A 143 9.50 16.27 12.27
N LYS A 144 10.32 16.65 11.29
CA LYS A 144 11.75 16.30 11.23
C LYS A 144 12.53 16.88 12.40
N VAL A 145 12.28 18.13 12.78
CA VAL A 145 12.93 18.76 13.95
C VAL A 145 12.56 18.00 15.22
N LYS A 146 11.28 17.67 15.42
CA LYS A 146 10.82 16.90 16.58
C LYS A 146 11.43 15.51 16.64
N GLN A 147 11.54 14.83 15.49
CA GLN A 147 12.17 13.52 15.42
C GLN A 147 13.69 13.62 15.70
N GLN A 148 14.36 14.64 15.15
CA GLN A 148 15.80 14.85 15.36
C GLN A 148 16.13 15.07 16.84
N MET A 149 15.27 15.74 17.61
CA MET A 149 15.46 15.92 19.06
C MET A 149 15.45 14.61 19.85
N GLN A 150 14.88 13.54 19.30
CA GLN A 150 14.82 12.22 19.94
C GLN A 150 15.98 11.31 19.51
N LEU A 151 16.81 11.75 18.55
CA LEU A 151 17.84 10.94 17.93
C LEU A 151 19.23 11.58 18.10
N ASN A 152 20.20 10.76 18.50
CA ASN A 152 21.60 11.20 18.62
C ASN A 152 22.31 11.30 17.27
N ARG A 153 21.81 10.61 16.24
CA ARG A 153 22.34 10.62 14.88
C ARG A 153 21.55 11.60 14.02
N ARG A 154 22.24 12.26 13.08
CA ARG A 154 21.62 13.22 12.15
C ARG A 154 20.68 12.50 11.19
N ILE A 155 19.47 13.01 11.04
CA ILE A 155 18.49 12.59 10.04
C ILE A 155 18.95 13.00 8.65
N VAL A 156 19.00 12.04 7.72
CA VAL A 156 19.40 12.24 6.33
C VAL A 156 18.21 12.42 5.38
N THR A 157 16.98 12.20 5.84
CA THR A 157 15.74 12.35 5.05
C THR A 157 15.65 13.68 4.33
N LYS A 158 15.35 13.64 3.03
CA LYS A 158 15.12 14.82 2.20
C LYS A 158 13.65 15.26 2.30
N ILE A 159 13.40 16.57 2.31
CA ILE A 159 12.06 17.15 2.19
C ILE A 159 12.04 17.88 0.86
N LEU A 160 11.30 17.35 -0.12
CA LEU A 160 11.37 17.77 -1.52
C LEU A 160 9.97 18.16 -2.01
N PRO A 161 9.84 19.12 -2.94
CA PRO A 161 8.56 19.40 -3.56
C PRO A 161 8.14 18.21 -4.43
N CYS A 162 6.83 17.94 -4.49
CA CYS A 162 6.27 17.11 -5.54
C CYS A 162 6.53 17.76 -6.90
N GLN A 163 7.15 17.00 -7.80
CA GLN A 163 7.34 17.39 -9.18
C GLN A 163 5.99 17.34 -9.89
N SER A 164 5.59 18.49 -10.48
CA SER A 164 4.37 18.64 -11.29
C SER A 164 4.65 18.61 -12.80
N SER A 165 5.90 18.36 -13.21
CA SER A 165 6.26 18.28 -14.63
C SER A 165 5.70 17.02 -15.27
N THR A 166 5.24 17.15 -16.51
CA THR A 166 4.65 16.08 -17.35
C THR A 166 5.52 14.83 -17.47
N ASN A 167 6.84 14.96 -17.26
CA ASN A 167 7.84 13.90 -17.37
C ASN A 167 8.39 13.40 -16.02
N SER A 168 7.81 13.82 -14.88
CA SER A 168 8.34 13.51 -13.54
C SER A 168 7.21 13.19 -12.55
N GLY A 169 6.23 12.43 -13.03
CA GLY A 169 5.09 11.97 -12.24
C GLY A 169 5.41 10.75 -11.38
N PHE A 170 4.47 10.39 -10.51
CA PHE A 170 4.50 9.11 -9.80
C PHE A 170 4.23 7.97 -10.79
N TYR A 171 5.20 7.10 -10.99
CA TYR A 171 5.06 5.94 -11.86
C TYR A 171 4.63 4.73 -11.04
N LEU A 172 3.45 4.21 -11.31
CA LEU A 172 2.92 3.03 -10.63
C LEU A 172 3.83 1.83 -10.91
N ALA A 173 4.25 1.13 -9.84
CA ALA A 173 5.02 -0.10 -9.99
C ALA A 173 4.12 -1.27 -10.46
N GLU A 174 4.78 -2.31 -10.95
CA GLU A 174 4.19 -3.53 -11.47
C GLU A 174 3.21 -4.18 -10.49
N SER A 175 2.19 -4.88 -11.00
CA SER A 175 1.07 -5.41 -10.19
C SER A 175 1.51 -6.24 -8.99
N HIS A 176 2.57 -7.04 -9.13
CA HIS A 176 3.05 -7.94 -8.07
C HIS A 176 3.71 -7.19 -6.89
N HIS A 177 4.08 -5.92 -7.06
CA HIS A 177 4.58 -5.09 -5.97
C HIS A 177 3.44 -4.45 -5.14
N GLN A 178 2.25 -4.28 -5.72
CA GLN A 178 1.13 -3.62 -5.04
C GLN A 178 0.58 -4.52 -3.94
N LYS A 179 0.36 -4.02 -2.72
CA LYS A 179 -0.27 -4.82 -1.65
C LYS A 179 0.47 -6.16 -1.41
N TYR A 180 1.79 -6.10 -1.39
CA TYR A 180 2.68 -7.27 -1.38
C TYR A 180 2.26 -8.33 -0.35
N TYR A 181 2.06 -7.95 0.92
CA TYR A 181 1.68 -8.90 1.98
C TYR A 181 0.32 -9.56 1.74
N LEU A 182 -0.65 -8.82 1.21
CA LEU A 182 -1.95 -9.40 0.83
C LEU A 182 -1.78 -10.45 -0.28
N GLN A 183 -1.02 -10.13 -1.32
CA GLN A 183 -0.81 -11.05 -2.44
C GLN A 183 0.01 -12.28 -2.02
N SER A 184 1.05 -12.10 -1.22
CA SER A 184 1.93 -13.17 -0.76
C SER A 184 1.24 -14.13 0.21
N CYS A 185 0.38 -13.62 1.10
CA CYS A 185 -0.28 -14.47 2.09
C CYS A 185 -1.60 -15.07 1.57
N HIS A 186 -2.38 -14.33 0.79
CA HIS A 186 -3.78 -14.70 0.52
C HIS A 186 -4.25 -14.34 -0.90
N LEU A 187 -3.72 -15.04 -1.91
CA LEU A 187 -4.14 -14.88 -3.31
C LEU A 187 -5.65 -15.07 -3.52
N ARG A 188 -6.27 -16.01 -2.79
CA ARG A 188 -7.74 -16.24 -2.81
C ARG A 188 -8.56 -14.99 -2.47
N LEU A 189 -8.09 -14.16 -1.53
CA LEU A 189 -8.76 -12.89 -1.22
C LEU A 189 -8.67 -11.91 -2.39
N CYS A 190 -7.53 -11.87 -3.08
CA CYS A 190 -7.35 -11.02 -4.26
C CYS A 190 -8.32 -11.42 -5.38
N GLU A 191 -8.51 -12.74 -5.58
CA GLU A 191 -9.48 -13.28 -6.53
C GLU A 191 -10.92 -12.90 -6.17
N CYS A 192 -11.32 -13.05 -4.89
CA CYS A 192 -12.66 -12.64 -4.43
C CYS A 192 -12.91 -11.13 -4.54
N LEU A 193 -11.85 -10.33 -4.42
CA LEU A 193 -11.91 -8.87 -4.63
C LEU A 193 -11.80 -8.48 -6.11
N ASN A 194 -11.66 -9.46 -7.01
CA ASN A 194 -11.47 -9.28 -8.45
C ASN A 194 -10.30 -8.35 -8.83
N LEU A 195 -9.20 -8.42 -8.08
CA LEU A 195 -8.00 -7.60 -8.28
C LEU A 195 -7.01 -8.34 -9.19
N ARG A 196 -6.76 -7.78 -10.37
CA ARG A 196 -5.93 -8.39 -11.44
C ARG A 196 -4.88 -7.43 -12.02
N SER A 197 -4.99 -6.13 -11.76
CA SER A 197 -4.05 -5.12 -12.25
C SER A 197 -3.54 -4.20 -11.14
N ALA A 198 -2.41 -3.54 -11.39
CA ALA A 198 -1.81 -2.60 -10.46
C ALA A 198 -2.79 -1.46 -10.08
N GLU A 199 -3.57 -0.97 -11.05
CA GLU A 199 -4.57 0.09 -10.85
C GLU A 199 -5.72 -0.38 -9.95
N GLN A 200 -6.16 -1.62 -10.12
CA GLN A 200 -7.19 -2.21 -9.26
C GLN A 200 -6.69 -2.35 -7.82
N PHE A 201 -5.45 -2.83 -7.62
CA PHE A 201 -4.84 -2.90 -6.29
C PHE A 201 -4.62 -1.52 -5.67
N ALA A 202 -4.17 -0.54 -6.45
CA ALA A 202 -3.98 0.84 -6.01
C ALA A 202 -5.30 1.54 -5.65
N GLY A 203 -6.37 1.23 -6.38
CA GLY A 203 -7.70 1.81 -6.18
C GLY A 203 -8.51 1.18 -5.05
N SER A 204 -8.13 0.00 -4.54
CA SER A 204 -8.93 -0.76 -3.59
C SER A 204 -8.68 -0.37 -2.14
N HIS A 205 -9.72 0.17 -1.49
CA HIS A 205 -9.70 0.47 -0.05
C HIS A 205 -9.57 -0.79 0.80
N LEU A 206 -10.30 -1.86 0.44
CA LEU A 206 -10.21 -3.14 1.14
C LEU A 206 -8.81 -3.72 1.05
N ALA A 207 -8.20 -3.70 -0.13
CA ALA A 207 -6.84 -4.20 -0.31
C ALA A 207 -5.83 -3.38 0.49
N CYS A 208 -5.97 -2.05 0.52
CA CYS A 208 -5.17 -1.17 1.37
C CYS A 208 -5.21 -1.59 2.84
N LYS A 209 -6.39 -1.83 3.39
CA LYS A 209 -6.55 -2.22 4.79
C LYS A 209 -6.06 -3.62 5.07
N LEU A 210 -6.41 -4.58 4.22
CA LEU A 210 -5.98 -5.96 4.36
C LEU A 210 -4.46 -6.09 4.26
N ASN A 211 -3.81 -5.40 3.31
CA ASN A 211 -2.35 -5.38 3.23
C ASN A 211 -1.70 -4.80 4.49
N GLY A 212 -2.27 -3.73 5.05
CA GLY A 212 -1.82 -3.19 6.32
C GLY A 212 -1.94 -4.21 7.45
N ILE A 213 -3.05 -4.93 7.54
CA ILE A 213 -3.26 -5.97 8.56
C ILE A 213 -2.25 -7.11 8.38
N PHE A 214 -2.09 -7.65 7.17
CA PHE A 214 -1.22 -8.79 6.88
C PHE A 214 0.27 -8.48 6.99
N GLY A 215 0.71 -7.25 6.75
CA GLY A 215 2.12 -6.89 6.95
C GLY A 215 2.51 -6.71 8.43
N GLY A 216 1.61 -6.99 9.37
CA GLY A 216 1.81 -6.80 10.81
C GLY A 216 2.31 -8.08 11.49
N ASP A 217 2.61 -7.99 12.79
CA ASP A 217 3.04 -9.18 13.55
C ASP A 217 1.90 -10.21 13.61
N GLU A 218 2.22 -11.50 13.55
CA GLU A 218 1.25 -12.61 13.52
C GLU A 218 0.20 -12.51 14.63
N ASN A 219 0.62 -12.11 15.83
CA ASN A 219 -0.25 -11.91 17.00
C ASN A 219 -1.31 -10.81 16.82
N THR A 220 -1.07 -9.86 15.91
CA THR A 220 -1.95 -8.71 15.65
C THR A 220 -2.84 -8.90 14.43
N VAL A 221 -2.49 -9.83 13.53
CA VAL A 221 -3.23 -10.08 12.28
C VAL A 221 -4.66 -10.51 12.59
N VAL A 222 -4.85 -11.50 13.47
CA VAL A 222 -6.18 -12.04 13.81
C VAL A 222 -7.09 -10.95 14.40
N ASP A 223 -6.59 -10.16 15.34
CA ASP A 223 -7.35 -9.07 15.95
C ASP A 223 -7.59 -7.89 14.98
N GLY A 224 -6.65 -7.66 14.06
CA GLY A 224 -6.83 -6.73 12.94
C GLY A 224 -7.98 -7.16 12.03
N LEU A 225 -8.00 -8.43 11.62
CA LEU A 225 -9.05 -9.01 10.78
C LEU A 225 -10.42 -8.99 11.47
N LYS A 226 -10.50 -9.33 12.77
CA LYS A 226 -11.74 -9.23 13.56
C LYS A 226 -12.30 -7.81 13.53
N ARG A 227 -11.46 -6.82 13.86
CA ARG A 227 -11.88 -5.40 13.86
C ARG A 227 -12.31 -4.93 12.48
N PHE A 228 -11.58 -5.34 11.44
CA PHE A 228 -11.89 -5.01 10.06
C PHE A 228 -13.23 -5.59 9.61
N ALA A 229 -13.49 -6.87 9.89
CA ALA A 229 -14.72 -7.57 9.53
C ALA A 229 -15.96 -6.98 10.22
N VAL A 230 -15.81 -6.43 11.44
CA VAL A 230 -16.90 -5.74 12.15
C VAL A 230 -17.16 -4.34 11.59
N ARG A 231 -16.10 -3.62 11.21
CA ARG A 231 -16.19 -2.22 10.76
C ARG A 231 -16.66 -2.09 9.32
N CYS A 232 -16.31 -3.02 8.44
CA CYS A 232 -16.63 -2.96 7.02
C CYS A 232 -17.86 -3.80 6.69
N ARG A 233 -18.75 -3.26 5.86
CA ARG A 233 -19.86 -4.03 5.28
C ARG A 233 -19.33 -4.86 4.11
N LEU A 234 -18.80 -6.04 4.44
CA LEU A 234 -18.20 -6.93 3.45
C LEU A 234 -19.27 -7.83 2.79
N PRO A 235 -19.19 -8.06 1.46
CA PRO A 235 -19.94 -9.13 0.80
C PRO A 235 -19.73 -10.48 1.49
N HIS A 236 -20.77 -11.32 1.48
CA HIS A 236 -20.78 -12.61 2.19
C HIS A 236 -19.57 -13.48 1.83
N GLN A 237 -19.20 -13.52 0.54
CA GLN A 237 -18.07 -14.31 0.05
C GLN A 237 -16.73 -13.85 0.64
N ILE A 238 -16.49 -12.53 0.72
CA ILE A 238 -15.25 -11.98 1.32
C ILE A 238 -15.23 -12.27 2.82
N LYS A 239 -16.36 -12.10 3.50
CA LYS A 239 -16.48 -12.41 4.94
C LYS A 239 -16.15 -13.87 5.23
N TYR A 240 -16.69 -14.81 4.43
CA TYR A 240 -16.42 -16.23 4.57
C TYR A 240 -14.94 -16.57 4.40
N VAL A 241 -14.28 -16.01 3.38
CA VAL A 241 -12.84 -16.23 3.16
C VAL A 241 -12.01 -15.65 4.31
N LEU A 242 -12.36 -14.47 4.82
CA LEU A 242 -11.68 -13.89 5.99
C LEU A 242 -11.87 -14.75 7.24
N GLU A 243 -13.07 -15.27 7.50
CA GLU A 243 -13.34 -16.18 8.61
C GLU A 243 -12.51 -17.46 8.49
N THR A 244 -12.37 -18.01 7.28
CA THR A 244 -11.55 -19.20 7.02
C THR A 244 -10.07 -18.92 7.30
N ILE A 245 -9.55 -17.79 6.83
CA ILE A 245 -8.18 -17.34 7.10
C ILE A 245 -7.96 -17.15 8.60
N MET A 246 -8.90 -16.52 9.30
CA MET A 246 -8.82 -16.32 10.74
C MET A 246 -8.84 -17.65 11.51
N GLN A 247 -9.58 -18.65 11.05
CA GLN A 247 -9.54 -20.00 11.61
C GLN A 247 -8.19 -20.67 11.35
N GLU A 248 -7.65 -20.58 10.13
CA GLU A 248 -6.32 -21.13 9.80
C GLU A 248 -5.21 -20.47 10.63
N LEU A 249 -5.23 -19.14 10.76
CA LEU A 249 -4.30 -18.38 11.61
C LEU A 249 -4.55 -18.62 13.11
N GLY A 250 -5.77 -18.99 13.49
CA GLY A 250 -6.18 -19.42 14.83
C GLY A 250 -6.03 -20.92 15.11
N VAL A 251 -5.50 -21.70 14.16
CA VAL A 251 -5.24 -23.14 14.29
C VAL A 251 -3.76 -23.40 13.99
N LYS A 252 -2.93 -23.05 14.97
CA LYS A 252 -1.66 -23.72 15.32
C LYS A 252 -1.31 -23.52 16.81
N GLN A 253 -2.32 -23.50 17.67
CA GLN A 253 -2.14 -23.56 19.13
C GLN A 253 -3.10 -24.61 19.73
N ALA A 254 -2.97 -25.87 19.28
CA ALA A 254 -3.40 -27.09 19.97
C ALA A 254 -3.17 -28.32 19.07
N LEU A 255 -1.91 -28.67 18.82
CA LEU A 255 -1.52 -30.04 18.49
C LEU A 255 -0.13 -30.32 19.09
N GLU A 256 -0.05 -30.23 20.42
CA GLU A 256 0.84 -31.10 21.19
C GLU A 256 -0.04 -31.80 22.23
N VAL A 257 0.16 -33.12 22.29
CA VAL A 257 -0.61 -34.14 23.01
C VAL A 257 -0.46 -34.01 24.52
#